data_AF-A0A1F6ZTW3-F1
#
_entry.id   AF-A0A1F6ZTW3-F1
#
_cell.length_a   1.000
_cell.length_b   1.000
_cell.length_c   1.000
_cell.angle_alpha   90.00
_cell.angle_beta   90.00
_cell.angle_gamma   90.00
#
_symmetry.space_group_name_H-M   'P 1'
#
loop_
_entity.id
_entity.type
_entity.pdbx_description
1 polymer ?
#
loop_
_entity_poly.entity_id
_entity_poly.type
_entity_poly.pdbx_seq_one_letter_code
_entity_poly.pdbx_strand_id
1 'polypeptide(L)'
;MKMEKGKKVNIKDVRKRMWEADDDLEIEFRCNKCNKKQRIKPGLIKKIGKEEEEEITYEFENEIMCKNCHSNDIELTEEGINEIEVHTIGMIYGNKKGVLLTEGNVYVENKKMKHCEAYDYILKRIKEESLNGELYLRAGNVACMFNKYSEAINYYEKSLELNPKLLGSLMNLVGIFEYRYTYYKIEDAKVTASFYLEEMANLFRTQDFDDVTIRNKHEIVQFMGEKAESLGVHIPELIQMPKLQLSKSQFKARKLGRNEPCHCGSGKKYKKCCLKI
;
A
#
# COMPACT_ATOMS: atom_id res chain seq x y z
N MET A 1 -34.60 21.41 -18.72
CA MET A 1 -33.32 21.15 -18.04
C MET A 1 -32.20 21.56 -18.99
N LYS A 2 -31.49 22.67 -18.74
CA LYS A 2 -30.39 23.11 -19.61
C LYS A 2 -29.21 22.16 -19.38
N MET A 3 -28.80 21.42 -20.40
CA MET A 3 -27.55 20.67 -20.37
C MET A 3 -26.40 21.68 -20.23
N GLU A 4 -25.73 21.68 -19.09
CA GLU A 4 -24.51 22.46 -18.91
C GLU A 4 -23.49 21.99 -19.96
N LYS A 5 -22.93 22.96 -20.70
CA LYS A 5 -21.85 22.73 -21.67
C LYS A 5 -20.73 21.98 -20.97
N GLY A 6 -20.39 20.79 -21.48
CA GLY A 6 -19.45 19.86 -20.87
C GLY A 6 -18.20 20.53 -20.33
N LYS A 7 -18.02 20.48 -19.00
CA LYS A 7 -16.74 20.79 -18.36
C LYS A 7 -15.68 19.95 -19.06
N LYS A 8 -14.71 20.60 -19.72
CA LYS A 8 -13.51 19.90 -20.21
C LYS A 8 -12.83 19.25 -19.01
N VAL A 9 -12.86 17.93 -18.96
CA VAL A 9 -12.19 17.15 -17.91
C VAL A 9 -10.69 17.42 -17.99
N ASN A 10 -10.10 17.93 -16.90
CA ASN A 10 -8.68 18.20 -16.83
C ASN A 10 -7.93 16.89 -16.51
N ILE A 11 -7.25 16.32 -17.50
CA ILE A 11 -6.51 15.05 -17.37
C ILE A 11 -5.48 15.07 -16.23
N LYS A 12 -4.84 16.21 -15.95
CA LYS A 12 -3.90 16.31 -14.82
C LYS A 12 -4.60 16.23 -13.47
N ASP A 13 -5.79 16.82 -13.38
CA ASP A 13 -6.62 16.80 -12.17
C ASP A 13 -7.16 15.39 -11.91
N VAL A 14 -7.68 14.72 -12.96
CA VAL A 14 -8.09 13.31 -12.88
C VAL A 14 -6.94 12.44 -12.38
N ARG A 15 -5.74 12.59 -12.97
CA ARG A 15 -4.56 11.85 -12.53
C ARG A 15 -4.20 12.11 -11.07
N LYS A 16 -4.37 13.32 -10.53
CA LYS A 16 -4.12 13.60 -9.12
C LYS A 16 -5.14 12.88 -8.23
N ARG A 17 -6.42 13.00 -8.57
CA ARG A 17 -7.55 12.37 -7.86
C ARG A 17 -7.47 10.84 -7.85
N MET A 18 -6.89 10.22 -8.87
CA MET A 18 -6.65 8.76 -8.88
C MET A 18 -5.85 8.28 -7.67
N TRP A 19 -4.90 9.09 -7.18
CA TRP A 19 -3.99 8.74 -6.08
C TRP A 19 -4.46 9.25 -4.71
N GLU A 20 -5.64 9.85 -4.64
CA GLU A 20 -6.22 10.36 -3.39
C GLU A 20 -7.44 9.52 -3.05
N ALA A 21 -7.36 8.71 -1.99
CA ALA A 21 -8.47 7.90 -1.51
C ALA A 21 -9.73 8.76 -1.25
N ASP A 22 -10.91 8.17 -1.44
CA ASP A 22 -12.17 8.80 -1.08
C ASP A 22 -12.59 8.37 0.34
N ASP A 23 -12.35 9.23 1.32
CA ASP A 23 -12.55 8.92 2.74
C ASP A 23 -14.02 8.63 3.11
N ASP A 24 -14.94 9.07 2.26
CA ASP A 24 -16.39 8.87 2.42
C ASP A 24 -16.90 7.63 1.66
N LEU A 25 -16.06 7.00 0.83
CA LEU A 25 -16.45 5.81 0.07
C LEU A 25 -16.51 4.58 0.99
N GLU A 26 -17.66 3.92 0.99
CA GLU A 26 -17.81 2.58 1.54
C GLU A 26 -18.40 1.66 0.48
N ILE A 27 -17.87 0.44 0.41
CA ILE A 27 -18.27 -0.60 -0.55
C ILE A 27 -18.97 -1.75 0.18
N GLU A 28 -20.00 -2.32 -0.43
CA GLU A 28 -20.69 -3.50 0.13
C GLU A 28 -19.91 -4.81 -0.06
N PHE A 29 -19.59 -5.43 1.08
CA PHE A 29 -19.00 -6.77 1.16
C PHE A 29 -19.93 -7.74 1.89
N ARG A 30 -19.76 -9.04 1.63
CA ARG A 30 -20.42 -10.14 2.35
C ARG A 30 -19.37 -10.97 3.07
N CYS A 31 -19.53 -11.17 4.38
CA CYS A 31 -18.69 -12.12 5.10
C CYS A 31 -19.20 -13.55 4.90
N ASN A 32 -18.31 -14.45 4.49
CA ASN A 32 -18.67 -15.86 4.22
C ASN A 32 -18.85 -16.67 5.51
N LYS A 33 -18.24 -16.26 6.63
CA LYS A 33 -18.42 -16.92 7.93
C LYS A 33 -19.76 -16.63 8.59
N CYS A 34 -20.18 -15.36 8.63
CA CYS A 34 -21.40 -14.97 9.33
C CYS A 34 -22.54 -14.54 8.40
N ASN A 35 -22.34 -14.63 7.08
CA ASN A 35 -23.29 -14.28 6.02
C ASN A 35 -23.84 -12.85 6.07
N LYS A 36 -23.23 -11.95 6.85
CA LYS A 36 -23.67 -10.55 6.97
C LYS A 36 -23.08 -9.73 5.82
N LYS A 37 -23.95 -8.95 5.18
CA LYS A 37 -23.56 -7.84 4.32
C LYS A 37 -23.20 -6.63 5.17
N GLN A 38 -22.20 -5.88 4.75
CA GLN A 38 -21.72 -4.72 5.46
C GLN A 38 -20.94 -3.79 4.53
N ARG A 39 -21.01 -2.50 4.83
CA ARG A 39 -20.25 -1.47 4.12
C ARG A 39 -18.93 -1.22 4.81
N ILE A 40 -17.82 -1.24 4.06
CA ILE A 40 -16.46 -1.09 4.59
C ILE A 40 -15.72 -0.06 3.73
N LYS A 41 -14.93 0.80 4.38
CA LYS A 41 -14.03 1.75 3.73
C LYS A 41 -12.84 1.01 3.10
N PRO A 42 -12.72 0.96 1.76
CA PRO A 42 -11.64 0.26 1.09
C PRO A 42 -10.32 1.05 1.04
N GLY A 43 -10.37 2.36 1.33
CA GLY A 43 -9.28 3.28 1.01
C GLY A 43 -9.16 3.44 -0.50
N LEU A 44 -7.93 3.57 -0.99
CA LEU A 44 -7.60 3.54 -2.41
C LEU A 44 -7.98 2.18 -3.02
N ILE A 45 -8.71 2.21 -4.14
CA ILE A 45 -9.08 1.00 -4.89
C ILE A 45 -8.21 0.92 -6.13
N LYS A 46 -7.57 -0.22 -6.37
CA LYS A 46 -6.91 -0.52 -7.64
C LYS A 46 -7.75 -1.53 -8.40
N LYS A 47 -8.30 -1.09 -9.53
CA LYS A 47 -8.98 -1.94 -10.51
C LYS A 47 -7.95 -2.47 -11.49
N ILE A 48 -7.77 -3.79 -11.48
CA ILE A 48 -6.71 -4.50 -12.18
C ILE A 48 -7.32 -5.34 -13.30
N GLY A 49 -6.89 -5.08 -14.54
CA GLY A 49 -7.34 -5.78 -15.74
C GLY A 49 -7.81 -4.82 -16.83
N LYS A 50 -8.10 -5.36 -18.02
CA LYS A 50 -8.73 -4.63 -19.12
C LYS A 50 -10.17 -5.09 -19.27
N GLU A 51 -11.06 -4.22 -19.73
CA GLU A 51 -12.45 -4.56 -20.04
C GLU A 51 -12.59 -5.70 -21.07
N GLU A 52 -11.55 -5.95 -21.88
CA GLU A 52 -11.48 -7.01 -22.88
C GLU A 52 -10.86 -8.33 -22.38
N GLU A 53 -10.31 -8.36 -21.15
CA GLU A 53 -9.72 -9.55 -20.52
C GLU A 53 -10.71 -10.12 -19.48
N GLU A 54 -10.82 -11.46 -19.38
CA GLU A 54 -11.92 -12.14 -18.66
C GLU A 54 -11.90 -12.00 -17.12
N GLU A 55 -10.86 -11.45 -16.51
CA GLU A 55 -10.77 -11.37 -15.04
C GLU A 55 -10.33 -9.98 -14.55
N ILE A 56 -11.31 -9.17 -14.14
CA ILE A 56 -11.08 -7.93 -13.39
C ILE A 56 -10.92 -8.28 -11.91
N THR A 57 -9.83 -7.84 -11.31
CA THR A 57 -9.57 -8.00 -9.88
C THR A 57 -9.46 -6.64 -9.18
N TYR A 58 -9.69 -6.64 -7.87
CA TYR A 58 -9.65 -5.43 -7.05
C TYR A 58 -8.65 -5.61 -5.91
N GLU A 59 -7.74 -4.66 -5.76
CA GLU A 59 -6.88 -4.51 -4.59
C GLU A 59 -7.35 -3.27 -3.81
N PHE A 60 -7.34 -3.38 -2.49
CA PHE A 60 -7.74 -2.32 -1.57
C PHE A 60 -6.53 -1.90 -0.73
N GLU A 61 -6.40 -0.58 -0.51
CA GLU A 61 -5.38 -0.05 0.41
C GLU A 61 -5.59 -0.53 1.84
N ASN A 62 -6.84 -0.56 2.28
CA ASN A 62 -7.18 -0.97 3.62
C ASN A 62 -7.49 -2.47 3.70
N GLU A 63 -7.18 -3.06 4.85
CA GLU A 63 -7.64 -4.41 5.19
C GLU A 63 -9.17 -4.48 5.23
N ILE A 64 -9.74 -5.45 4.51
CA ILE A 64 -11.15 -5.76 4.53
C ILE A 64 -11.39 -6.96 5.46
N MET A 65 -12.05 -6.70 6.58
CA MET A 65 -12.48 -7.69 7.57
C MET A 65 -13.96 -7.51 7.88
N CYS A 66 -14.60 -8.59 8.30
CA CYS A 66 -15.96 -8.50 8.81
C CYS A 66 -16.02 -7.70 10.11
N LYS A 67 -16.77 -6.59 10.14
CA LYS A 67 -17.03 -5.76 11.34
C LYS A 67 -17.77 -6.51 12.45
N ASN A 68 -18.39 -7.66 12.14
CA ASN A 68 -19.15 -8.45 13.11
C ASN A 68 -18.38 -9.61 13.74
N CYS A 69 -17.57 -10.34 12.96
CA CYS A 69 -16.85 -11.52 13.46
C CYS A 69 -15.33 -11.46 13.23
N HIS A 70 -14.83 -10.34 12.71
CA HIS A 70 -13.40 -10.11 12.42
C HIS A 70 -12.76 -11.16 11.51
N SER A 71 -13.56 -11.83 10.67
CA SER A 71 -13.06 -12.74 9.65
C SER A 71 -12.52 -11.98 8.44
N ASN A 72 -11.35 -12.38 7.93
CA ASN A 72 -10.83 -11.98 6.61
C ASN A 72 -11.48 -12.76 5.45
N ASP A 73 -12.29 -13.77 5.74
CA ASP A 73 -13.12 -14.47 4.75
C ASP A 73 -14.37 -13.64 4.42
N ILE A 74 -14.14 -12.66 3.55
CA ILE A 74 -15.07 -11.62 3.15
C ILE A 74 -14.87 -11.30 1.67
N GLU A 75 -15.96 -11.17 0.93
CA GLU A 75 -15.95 -11.00 -0.52
C GLU A 75 -16.77 -9.78 -0.95
N LEU A 76 -16.42 -9.23 -2.11
CA LEU A 76 -17.24 -8.21 -2.77
C LEU A 76 -18.60 -8.80 -3.14
N THR A 77 -19.64 -8.02 -2.96
CA THR A 77 -20.96 -8.35 -3.51
C THR A 77 -21.09 -7.80 -4.93
N GLU A 78 -22.08 -8.27 -5.70
CA GLU A 78 -22.44 -7.66 -6.99
C GLU A 78 -22.74 -6.16 -6.85
N GLU A 79 -23.39 -5.76 -5.75
CA GLU A 79 -23.65 -4.35 -5.45
C GLU A 79 -22.33 -3.59 -5.20
N GLY A 80 -21.43 -4.15 -4.40
CA GLY A 80 -20.11 -3.57 -4.16
C GLY A 80 -19.30 -3.40 -5.45
N ILE A 81 -19.40 -4.35 -6.38
CA ILE A 81 -18.78 -4.22 -7.71
C ILE A 81 -19.41 -3.06 -8.49
N ASN A 82 -20.75 -2.98 -8.54
CA ASN A 82 -21.45 -1.89 -9.21
C ASN A 82 -21.07 -0.52 -8.62
N GLU A 83 -20.89 -0.42 -7.31
CA GLU A 83 -20.44 0.80 -6.64
C GLU A 83 -19.05 1.22 -7.09
N ILE A 84 -18.11 0.27 -7.19
CA ILE A 84 -16.76 0.53 -7.72
C ILE A 84 -16.85 1.00 -9.17
N GLU A 85 -17.70 0.40 -10.00
CA GLU A 85 -17.86 0.82 -11.41
C GLU A 85 -18.44 2.24 -11.53
N VAL A 86 -19.49 2.56 -10.80
CA VAL A 86 -20.07 3.91 -10.77
C VAL A 86 -19.04 4.92 -10.28
N HIS A 87 -18.25 4.56 -9.27
CA HIS A 87 -17.20 5.42 -8.73
C HIS A 87 -16.05 5.61 -9.71
N THR A 88 -15.69 4.56 -10.46
CA THR A 88 -14.72 4.59 -11.55
C THR A 88 -15.16 5.57 -12.64
N ILE A 89 -16.41 5.46 -13.09
CA ILE A 89 -17.00 6.37 -14.09
C ILE A 89 -16.97 7.81 -13.55
N GLY A 90 -17.38 8.01 -12.31
CA GLY A 90 -17.32 9.32 -11.64
C GLY A 90 -15.90 9.90 -11.59
N MET A 91 -14.89 9.06 -11.39
CA MET A 91 -13.48 9.46 -11.39
C MET A 91 -13.01 9.85 -12.79
N ILE A 92 -13.41 9.13 -13.84
CA ILE A 92 -13.08 9.45 -15.25
C ILE A 92 -13.65 10.83 -15.63
N TYR A 93 -14.87 11.14 -15.18
CA TYR A 93 -15.50 12.44 -15.40
C TYR A 93 -15.02 13.55 -14.44
N GLY A 94 -14.11 13.25 -13.52
CA GLY A 94 -13.50 14.23 -12.59
C GLY A 94 -14.38 14.60 -11.39
N ASN A 95 -15.41 13.81 -11.08
CA ASN A 95 -16.34 14.03 -9.97
C ASN A 95 -15.98 13.22 -8.71
N LYS A 96 -15.24 12.13 -8.88
CA LYS A 96 -14.80 11.24 -7.80
C LYS A 96 -13.27 11.09 -7.78
N LYS A 97 -12.75 10.43 -6.75
CA LYS A 97 -11.33 10.17 -6.50
C LYS A 97 -11.14 8.74 -5.97
N GLY A 98 -9.90 8.27 -5.90
CA GLY A 98 -9.57 7.06 -5.15
C GLY A 98 -9.70 5.73 -5.91
N VAL A 99 -9.84 5.75 -7.24
CA VAL A 99 -9.77 4.53 -8.07
C VAL A 99 -8.58 4.63 -9.04
N LEU A 100 -7.71 3.63 -9.01
CA LEU A 100 -6.62 3.48 -9.97
C LEU A 100 -6.96 2.41 -10.98
N LEU A 101 -6.87 2.79 -12.25
CA LEU A 101 -6.93 1.88 -13.38
C LEU A 101 -5.51 1.43 -13.72
N THR A 102 -5.23 0.14 -13.63
CA THR A 102 -3.91 -0.42 -13.91
C THR A 102 -4.00 -1.66 -14.79
N GLU A 103 -3.01 -1.83 -15.68
CA GLU A 103 -2.87 -2.98 -16.58
C GLU A 103 -2.47 -4.28 -15.85
N GLY A 104 -2.56 -4.30 -14.52
CA GLY A 104 -2.35 -5.50 -13.71
C GLY A 104 -0.91 -6.00 -13.67
N ASN A 105 0.08 -5.11 -13.71
CA ASN A 105 1.47 -5.50 -13.49
C ASN A 105 1.96 -5.05 -12.11
N VAL A 106 2.70 -5.91 -11.43
CA VAL A 106 3.40 -5.60 -10.18
C VAL A 106 4.88 -5.90 -10.30
N TYR A 107 5.65 -5.41 -9.32
CA TYR A 107 7.08 -5.67 -9.22
C TYR A 107 7.34 -6.45 -7.93
N VAL A 108 7.80 -7.70 -8.06
CA VAL A 108 8.27 -8.54 -6.94
C VAL A 108 9.76 -8.79 -7.16
N GLU A 109 10.61 -8.51 -6.16
CA GLU A 109 12.09 -8.58 -6.31
C GLU A 109 12.63 -7.79 -7.53
N ASN A 110 12.06 -6.63 -7.84
CA ASN A 110 12.38 -5.82 -9.04
C ASN A 110 12.03 -6.49 -10.39
N LYS A 111 11.38 -7.65 -10.39
CA LYS A 111 10.87 -8.31 -11.59
C LYS A 111 9.42 -7.90 -11.84
N LYS A 112 9.15 -7.35 -13.03
CA LYS A 112 7.79 -7.07 -13.50
C LYS A 112 7.09 -8.39 -13.84
N MET A 113 5.87 -8.58 -13.34
CA MET A 113 5.00 -9.73 -13.65
C MET A 113 3.54 -9.34 -13.58
N LYS A 114 2.64 -10.20 -14.06
CA LYS A 114 1.20 -9.99 -13.89
C LYS A 114 0.84 -10.07 -12.41
N HIS A 115 -0.16 -9.29 -12.00
CA HIS A 115 -0.66 -9.24 -10.64
C HIS A 115 -1.08 -10.63 -10.16
N CYS A 116 -1.86 -11.36 -10.97
CA CYS A 116 -2.29 -12.72 -10.67
C CYS A 116 -1.14 -13.73 -10.49
N GLU A 117 0.02 -13.51 -11.11
CA GLU A 117 1.20 -14.39 -10.99
C GLU A 117 2.02 -14.13 -9.72
N ALA A 118 1.79 -13.00 -9.03
CA ALA A 118 2.67 -12.53 -7.96
C ALA A 118 2.69 -13.46 -6.74
N TYR A 119 1.52 -14.01 -6.37
CA TYR A 119 1.41 -14.90 -5.20
C TYR A 119 2.15 -16.22 -5.45
N ASP A 120 1.91 -16.87 -6.59
CA ASP A 120 2.58 -18.12 -6.96
C ASP A 120 4.08 -17.94 -7.11
N TYR A 121 4.50 -16.81 -7.69
CA TYR A 121 5.92 -16.47 -7.80
C TYR A 121 6.58 -16.40 -6.42
N ILE A 122 6.02 -15.64 -5.47
CA ILE A 122 6.67 -15.45 -4.17
C ILE A 122 6.67 -16.75 -3.35
N LEU A 123 5.62 -17.57 -3.44
CA LEU A 123 5.58 -18.90 -2.82
C LEU A 123 6.66 -19.84 -3.38
N LYS A 124 6.93 -19.79 -4.69
CA LYS A 124 8.03 -20.54 -5.30
C LYS A 124 9.38 -20.06 -4.75
N ARG A 125 9.59 -18.75 -4.65
CA ARG A 125 10.84 -18.17 -4.13
C ARG A 125 11.12 -18.57 -2.68
N ILE A 126 10.11 -18.56 -1.82
CA ILE A 126 10.24 -19.04 -0.43
C ILE A 126 10.66 -20.52 -0.37
N LYS A 127 10.19 -21.36 -1.30
CA LYS A 127 10.60 -22.78 -1.34
C LYS A 127 12.07 -22.94 -1.76
N GLU A 128 12.56 -22.10 -2.65
CA GLU A 128 13.95 -22.11 -3.13
C GLU A 128 14.92 -21.60 -2.04
N GLU A 129 14.52 -20.61 -1.26
CA GLU A 129 15.35 -19.96 -0.24
C GLU A 129 14.59 -19.80 1.10
N SER A 130 14.29 -20.93 1.73
CA SER A 130 13.40 -20.98 2.91
C SER A 130 13.93 -20.31 4.18
N LEU A 131 15.22 -19.96 4.22
CA LEU A 131 15.88 -19.25 5.32
C LEU A 131 16.10 -17.75 5.04
N ASN A 132 15.55 -17.22 3.94
CA ASN A 132 15.70 -15.81 3.57
C ASN A 132 14.53 -14.97 4.13
N GLY A 133 14.77 -14.26 5.24
CA GLY A 133 13.76 -13.41 5.89
C GLY A 133 13.17 -12.33 4.97
N GLU A 134 13.95 -11.77 4.03
CA GLU A 134 13.46 -10.76 3.09
C GLU A 134 12.38 -11.32 2.16
N LEU A 135 12.47 -12.59 1.76
CA LEU A 135 11.43 -13.22 0.94
C LEU A 135 10.11 -13.35 1.68
N TYR A 136 10.14 -13.62 2.98
CA TYR A 136 8.95 -13.65 3.81
C TYR A 136 8.34 -12.25 3.99
N LEU A 137 9.17 -11.21 4.18
CA LEU A 137 8.70 -9.81 4.15
C LEU A 137 7.97 -9.50 2.82
N ARG A 138 8.59 -9.86 1.69
CA ARG A 138 7.99 -9.67 0.37
C ARG A 138 6.70 -10.50 0.20
N ALA A 139 6.63 -11.71 0.73
CA ALA A 139 5.43 -12.54 0.70
C ALA A 139 4.29 -11.93 1.51
N GLY A 140 4.58 -11.35 2.68
CA GLY A 140 3.59 -10.59 3.44
C GLY A 140 3.02 -9.43 2.62
N ASN A 141 3.89 -8.64 1.97
CA ASN A 141 3.46 -7.53 1.12
C ASN A 141 2.57 -7.99 -0.05
N VAL A 142 2.93 -9.11 -0.70
CA VAL A 142 2.14 -9.68 -1.78
C VAL A 142 0.81 -10.23 -1.23
N ALA A 143 0.80 -10.89 -0.08
CA ALA A 143 -0.42 -11.38 0.57
C ALA A 143 -1.42 -10.26 0.88
N CYS A 144 -0.95 -9.10 1.34
CA CYS A 144 -1.78 -7.92 1.56
C CYS A 144 -2.50 -7.44 0.28
N MET A 145 -1.85 -7.53 -0.90
CA MET A 145 -2.47 -7.17 -2.19
C MET A 145 -3.74 -8.00 -2.48
N PHE A 146 -3.79 -9.22 -1.96
CA PHE A 146 -4.93 -10.15 -2.11
C PHE A 146 -5.84 -10.17 -0.87
N ASN A 147 -5.72 -9.18 0.03
CA ASN A 147 -6.44 -9.12 1.31
C ASN A 147 -6.21 -10.35 2.22
N LYS A 148 -5.12 -11.09 2.03
CA LYS A 148 -4.76 -12.29 2.81
C LYS A 148 -3.97 -11.93 4.06
N TYR A 149 -4.52 -11.04 4.89
CA TYR A 149 -3.81 -10.47 6.03
C TYR A 149 -3.39 -11.49 7.11
N SER A 150 -4.16 -12.56 7.31
CA SER A 150 -3.75 -13.65 8.21
C SER A 150 -2.48 -14.36 7.73
N GLU A 151 -2.36 -14.62 6.41
CA GLU A 151 -1.13 -15.17 5.83
C GLU A 151 0.00 -14.12 5.88
N ALA A 152 -0.33 -12.84 5.62
CA ALA A 152 0.63 -11.76 5.65
C ALA A 152 1.31 -11.59 7.01
N ILE A 153 0.53 -11.60 8.10
CA ILE A 153 1.05 -11.52 9.48
C ILE A 153 2.01 -12.68 9.75
N ASN A 154 1.62 -13.91 9.43
CA ASN A 154 2.49 -15.08 9.61
C ASN A 154 3.81 -14.93 8.82
N TYR A 155 3.75 -14.39 7.60
CA TYR A 155 4.96 -14.14 6.82
C TYR A 155 5.82 -13.03 7.42
N TYR A 156 5.25 -11.94 7.92
CA TYR A 156 6.03 -10.89 8.58
C TYR A 156 6.65 -11.40 9.89
N GLU A 157 5.92 -12.15 10.71
CA GLU A 157 6.47 -12.77 11.92
C GLU A 157 7.60 -13.74 11.56
N LYS A 158 7.42 -14.59 10.54
CA LYS A 158 8.47 -15.49 10.08
C LYS A 158 9.70 -14.74 9.54
N SER A 159 9.50 -13.60 8.89
CA SER A 159 10.60 -12.76 8.43
C SER A 159 11.43 -12.24 9.61
N LEU A 160 10.78 -11.84 10.71
CA LEU A 160 11.43 -11.34 11.92
C LEU A 160 12.10 -12.45 12.74
N GLU A 161 11.57 -13.68 12.71
CA GLU A 161 12.26 -14.85 13.25
C GLU A 161 13.59 -15.12 12.55
N LEU A 162 13.62 -14.98 11.21
CA LEU A 162 14.81 -15.24 10.39
C LEU A 162 15.80 -14.06 10.41
N ASN A 163 15.27 -12.84 10.41
CA ASN A 163 16.04 -11.62 10.54
C ASN A 163 15.26 -10.58 11.36
N PRO A 164 15.56 -10.42 12.66
CA PRO A 164 14.84 -9.50 13.54
C PRO A 164 15.08 -8.02 13.22
N LYS A 165 16.00 -7.70 12.30
CA LYS A 165 16.37 -6.33 11.92
C LYS A 165 15.52 -5.78 10.77
N LEU A 166 14.63 -6.57 10.19
CA LEU A 166 13.81 -6.18 9.03
C LEU A 166 12.75 -5.13 9.42
N LEU A 167 13.13 -3.86 9.30
CA LEU A 167 12.29 -2.73 9.70
C LEU A 167 10.98 -2.68 8.89
N GLY A 168 11.02 -3.07 7.62
CA GLY A 168 9.84 -3.14 6.76
C GLY A 168 8.76 -4.09 7.31
N SER A 169 9.15 -5.22 7.90
CA SER A 169 8.21 -6.17 8.49
C SER A 169 7.53 -5.60 9.73
N LEU A 170 8.27 -4.94 10.60
CA LEU A 170 7.73 -4.24 11.76
C LEU A 170 6.77 -3.12 11.35
N MET A 171 7.15 -2.30 10.36
CA MET A 171 6.29 -1.23 9.84
C MET A 171 4.94 -1.78 9.34
N ASN A 172 4.96 -2.87 8.57
CA ASN A 172 3.73 -3.49 8.08
C ASN A 172 2.87 -4.05 9.23
N LEU A 173 3.48 -4.76 10.19
CA LEU A 173 2.75 -5.28 11.36
C LEU A 173 2.13 -4.16 12.19
N VAL A 174 2.88 -3.09 12.49
CA VAL A 174 2.35 -1.90 13.18
C VAL A 174 1.18 -1.32 12.40
N GLY A 175 1.31 -1.13 11.09
CA GLY A 175 0.24 -0.59 10.25
C GLY A 175 -1.04 -1.44 10.29
N ILE A 176 -0.91 -2.76 10.18
CA ILE A 176 -2.03 -3.70 10.23
C ILE A 176 -2.74 -3.64 11.58
N PHE A 177 -2.00 -3.79 12.68
CA PHE A 177 -2.60 -3.86 14.01
C PHE A 177 -3.13 -2.49 14.47
N GLU A 178 -2.47 -1.40 14.10
CA GLU A 178 -2.98 -0.05 14.36
C GLU A 178 -4.29 0.20 13.59
N TYR A 179 -4.38 -0.18 12.31
CA TYR A 179 -5.62 -0.06 11.55
C TYR A 179 -6.75 -0.91 12.15
N ARG A 180 -6.44 -2.14 12.59
CA ARG A 180 -7.41 -3.00 13.31
C ARG A 180 -7.91 -2.37 14.60
N TYR A 181 -7.04 -1.69 15.34
CA TYR A 181 -7.44 -0.95 16.52
C TYR A 181 -8.31 0.27 16.17
N THR A 182 -7.85 1.12 15.26
CA THR A 182 -8.51 2.41 15.02
C THR A 182 -9.81 2.28 14.22
N TYR A 183 -9.87 1.36 13.26
CA TYR A 183 -11.04 1.17 12.41
C TYR A 183 -11.98 0.07 12.93
N TYR A 184 -11.45 -1.13 13.24
CA TYR A 184 -12.27 -2.26 13.70
C TYR A 184 -12.48 -2.29 15.23
N LYS A 185 -11.84 -1.40 15.99
CA LYS A 185 -11.98 -1.30 17.46
C LYS A 185 -11.58 -2.59 18.19
N ILE A 186 -10.56 -3.28 17.69
CA ILE A 186 -9.99 -4.48 18.32
C ILE A 186 -8.94 -4.03 19.35
N GLU A 187 -9.28 -4.08 20.64
CA GLU A 187 -8.40 -3.59 21.71
C GLU A 187 -7.07 -4.34 21.81
N ASP A 188 -7.07 -5.67 21.65
CA ASP A 188 -5.84 -6.47 21.67
C ASP A 188 -4.87 -6.06 20.55
N ALA A 189 -5.40 -5.58 19.41
CA ALA A 189 -4.57 -5.09 18.31
C ALA A 189 -3.76 -3.85 18.71
N LYS A 190 -4.28 -3.02 19.62
CA LYS A 190 -3.53 -1.88 20.16
C LYS A 190 -2.25 -2.33 20.87
N VAL A 191 -2.37 -3.36 21.70
CA VAL A 191 -1.25 -3.91 22.49
C VAL A 191 -0.19 -4.45 21.54
N THR A 192 -0.60 -5.24 20.55
CA THR A 192 0.31 -5.80 19.53
C THR A 192 0.97 -4.72 18.67
N ALA A 193 0.22 -3.70 18.23
CA ALA A 193 0.76 -2.57 17.48
C ALA A 193 1.80 -1.79 18.30
N SER A 194 1.50 -1.55 19.58
CA SER A 194 2.41 -0.83 20.49
C SER A 194 3.71 -1.61 20.71
N PHE A 195 3.62 -2.93 20.91
CA PHE A 195 4.78 -3.82 21.03
C PHE A 195 5.69 -3.73 19.79
N TYR A 196 5.16 -3.91 18.58
CA TYR A 196 5.97 -3.84 17.36
C TYR A 196 6.53 -2.43 17.09
N LEU A 197 5.81 -1.39 17.51
CA LEU A 197 6.26 -0.01 17.39
C LEU A 197 7.43 0.29 18.35
N GLU A 198 7.41 -0.26 19.57
CA GLU A 198 8.53 -0.19 20.51
C GLU A 198 9.77 -0.93 19.97
N GLU A 199 9.60 -2.14 19.42
CA GLU A 199 10.68 -2.89 18.77
C GLU A 199 11.28 -2.10 17.59
N MET A 200 10.42 -1.48 16.78
CA MET A 200 10.84 -0.62 15.68
C MET A 200 11.65 0.59 16.16
N ALA A 201 11.18 1.27 17.20
CA ALA A 201 11.88 2.40 17.81
C ALA A 201 13.24 1.97 18.40
N ASN A 202 13.32 0.77 18.98
CA ASN A 202 14.54 0.20 19.52
C ASN A 202 15.61 -0.03 18.43
N LEU A 203 15.24 -0.70 17.33
CA LEU A 203 16.16 -0.92 16.20
C LEU A 203 16.61 0.40 15.57
N PHE A 204 15.70 1.35 15.42
CA PHE A 204 16.04 2.65 14.86
C PHE A 204 16.99 3.43 15.77
N ARG A 205 16.79 3.36 17.09
CA ARG A 205 17.65 3.98 18.10
C ARG A 205 19.07 3.42 18.06
N THR A 206 19.22 2.11 17.95
CA THR A 206 20.54 1.46 17.84
C THR A 206 21.17 1.59 16.46
N GLN A 207 20.42 2.10 15.46
CA GLN A 207 20.79 2.10 14.05
C GLN A 207 21.12 0.70 13.53
N ASP A 208 20.57 -0.33 14.17
CA ASP A 208 20.83 -1.75 13.86
C ASP A 208 19.63 -2.37 13.14
N PHE A 209 19.29 -1.79 11.98
CA PHE A 209 18.15 -2.22 11.17
C PHE A 209 18.54 -2.44 9.72
N ASP A 210 17.86 -3.40 9.10
CA ASP A 210 17.82 -3.61 7.66
C ASP A 210 16.59 -2.89 7.10
N ASP A 211 16.81 -1.84 6.33
CA ASP A 211 15.76 -1.06 5.67
C ASP A 211 15.41 -1.61 4.28
N VAL A 212 15.64 -2.91 4.07
CA VAL A 212 15.33 -3.55 2.81
C VAL A 212 13.84 -3.38 2.53
N THR A 213 13.52 -2.98 1.29
CA THR A 213 12.19 -2.55 0.81
C THR A 213 11.75 -1.12 1.18
N ILE A 214 12.43 -0.43 2.11
CA ILE A 214 12.13 0.97 2.45
C ILE A 214 12.85 1.90 1.48
N ARG A 215 12.09 2.64 0.68
CA ARG A 215 12.66 3.55 -0.33
C ARG A 215 13.08 4.89 0.25
N ASN A 216 12.34 5.39 1.24
CA ASN A 216 12.53 6.71 1.80
C ASN A 216 12.66 6.62 3.32
N LYS A 217 13.89 6.70 3.81
CA LYS A 217 14.18 6.59 5.25
C LYS A 217 13.57 7.73 6.08
N HIS A 218 13.21 8.86 5.46
CA HIS A 218 12.51 9.95 6.15
C HIS A 218 11.09 9.57 6.55
N GLU A 219 10.44 8.67 5.81
CA GLU A 219 9.09 8.19 6.13
C GLU A 219 9.07 7.36 7.40
N ILE A 220 10.19 6.76 7.82
CA ILE A 220 10.26 5.91 9.01
C ILE A 220 9.93 6.71 10.28
N VAL A 221 10.56 7.88 10.46
CA VAL A 221 10.35 8.73 11.65
C VAL A 221 8.95 9.33 11.65
N GLN A 222 8.48 9.78 10.49
CA GLN A 222 7.11 10.28 10.34
C GLN A 222 6.09 9.20 10.68
N PHE A 223 6.26 8.00 10.12
CA PHE A 223 5.42 6.84 10.39
C PHE A 223 5.37 6.52 11.89
N MET A 224 6.53 6.41 12.56
CA MET A 224 6.55 6.13 14.00
C MET A 224 5.81 7.21 14.81
N GLY A 225 5.98 8.49 14.48
CA GLY A 225 5.27 9.59 15.14
C GLY A 225 3.76 9.53 14.97
N GLU A 226 3.28 9.35 13.73
CA GLU A 226 1.86 9.22 13.42
C GLU A 226 1.24 8.00 14.12
N LYS A 227 1.93 6.86 14.12
CA LYS A 227 1.44 5.65 14.79
C LYS A 227 1.46 5.76 16.31
N ALA A 228 2.48 6.40 16.89
CA ALA A 228 2.54 6.68 18.32
C ALA A 228 1.37 7.55 18.77
N GLU A 229 1.08 8.63 18.04
CA GLU A 229 -0.07 9.50 18.31
C GLU A 229 -1.40 8.74 18.17
N SER A 230 -1.58 8.00 17.08
CA SER A 230 -2.81 7.20 16.84
C SER A 230 -3.07 6.17 17.96
N LEU A 231 -2.02 5.52 18.45
CA LEU A 231 -2.10 4.55 19.54
C LEU A 231 -2.16 5.23 20.92
N GLY A 232 -1.88 6.53 21.02
CA GLY A 232 -1.75 7.22 22.30
C GLY A 232 -0.57 6.70 23.14
N VAL A 233 0.49 6.23 22.47
CA VAL A 233 1.72 5.75 23.10
C VAL A 233 2.75 6.85 23.02
N HIS A 234 3.38 7.18 24.13
CA HIS A 234 4.47 8.13 24.15
C HIS A 234 5.77 7.41 23.80
N ILE A 235 6.44 7.83 22.72
CA ILE A 235 7.78 7.37 22.33
C ILE A 235 8.75 8.54 22.52
N PRO A 236 9.33 8.70 23.73
CA PRO A 236 10.13 9.86 24.11
C PRO A 236 11.29 10.19 23.16
N GLU A 237 11.81 9.18 22.46
CA GLU A 237 13.11 9.24 21.81
C GLU A 237 13.07 9.73 20.35
N LEU A 238 11.89 9.92 19.74
CA LEU A 238 11.75 10.40 18.35
C LEU A 238 12.40 11.79 18.11
N ILE A 239 12.44 12.63 19.16
CA ILE A 239 13.00 13.99 19.12
C ILE A 239 14.54 14.00 19.24
N GLN A 240 15.12 12.96 19.84
CA GLN A 240 16.57 12.87 20.15
C GLN A 240 17.33 11.94 19.21
N MET A 241 16.68 11.43 18.18
CA MET A 241 17.29 10.47 17.26
C MET A 241 18.52 11.07 16.55
N PRO A 242 19.58 10.28 16.31
CA PRO A 242 20.69 10.73 15.47
C PRO A 242 20.11 11.23 14.14
N LYS A 243 20.53 12.43 13.69
CA LYS A 243 20.30 12.82 12.29
C LYS A 243 20.78 11.65 11.46
N LEU A 244 19.87 11.01 10.71
CA LEU A 244 20.21 9.93 9.79
C LEU A 244 21.52 10.35 9.11
N GLN A 245 22.60 9.59 9.31
CA GLN A 245 23.85 9.84 8.60
C GLN A 245 23.60 9.43 7.15
N LEU A 246 22.85 10.28 6.45
CA LEU A 246 22.67 10.25 5.01
C LEU A 246 24.08 10.37 4.46
N SER A 247 24.66 9.24 4.04
CA SER A 247 25.92 9.27 3.34
C SER A 247 25.70 10.24 2.17
N LYS A 248 26.47 11.33 2.15
CA LYS A 248 26.44 12.33 1.08
C LYS A 248 26.86 11.72 -0.29
N SER A 249 27.18 10.44 -0.33
CA SER A 249 27.49 9.67 -1.52
C SER A 249 26.23 9.09 -2.15
N GLN A 250 25.49 9.91 -2.92
CA GLN A 250 24.94 9.55 -4.25
C GLN A 250 23.87 10.52 -4.77
N PHE A 251 23.54 11.61 -4.08
CA PHE A 251 22.83 12.72 -4.74
C PHE A 251 23.78 13.60 -5.57
N LYS A 252 24.49 13.00 -6.54
CA LYS A 252 24.67 13.70 -7.81
C LYS A 252 23.39 13.46 -8.57
N ALA A 253 22.46 14.42 -8.50
CA ALA A 253 21.36 14.48 -9.46
C ALA A 253 21.98 14.28 -10.84
N ARG A 254 21.72 13.11 -11.45
CA ARG A 254 22.23 12.81 -12.79
C ARG A 254 21.69 13.92 -13.68
N LYS A 255 22.58 14.80 -14.16
CA LYS A 255 22.22 15.84 -15.10
C LYS A 255 21.71 15.13 -16.35
N LEU A 256 20.39 15.11 -16.54
CA LEU A 256 19.78 14.52 -17.73
C LEU A 256 20.35 15.20 -18.97
N GLY A 257 20.94 14.41 -19.86
CA GLY A 257 21.45 14.91 -21.12
C GLY A 257 20.31 15.47 -21.97
N ARG A 258 20.55 16.59 -22.66
CA ARG A 258 19.53 17.25 -23.52
C ARG A 258 18.84 16.29 -24.51
N ASN A 259 19.53 15.25 -24.96
CA ASN A 259 19.01 14.25 -25.90
C ASN A 259 18.48 12.96 -25.24
N GLU A 260 18.59 12.78 -23.93
CA GLU A 260 18.06 11.62 -23.21
C GLU A 260 16.52 11.65 -23.11
N PRO A 261 15.85 10.49 -22.95
CA PRO A 261 14.41 10.45 -22.66
C PRO A 261 14.08 11.33 -21.45
N CYS A 262 13.05 12.16 -21.57
CA CYS A 262 12.69 13.07 -20.50
C CYS A 262 12.10 12.31 -19.31
N HIS A 263 12.55 12.66 -18.10
CA HIS A 263 12.03 12.15 -16.83
C HIS A 263 10.54 12.46 -16.59
N CYS A 264 9.93 13.32 -17.41
CA CYS A 264 8.49 13.59 -17.44
C CYS A 264 7.65 12.38 -17.93
N GLY A 265 8.29 11.28 -18.36
CA GLY A 265 7.60 10.08 -18.86
C GLY A 265 6.99 10.23 -20.26
N SER A 266 7.26 11.34 -20.96
CA SER A 266 6.66 11.62 -22.28
C SER A 266 7.24 10.81 -23.44
N GLY A 267 8.31 10.04 -23.23
CA GLY A 267 9.07 9.38 -24.30
C GLY A 267 9.86 10.32 -25.22
N LYS A 268 9.72 11.65 -25.08
CA LYS A 268 10.45 12.65 -25.87
C LYS A 268 11.84 12.94 -25.29
N LYS A 269 12.78 13.37 -26.13
CA LYS A 269 14.09 13.89 -25.67
C LYS A 269 13.90 15.06 -24.69
N TYR A 270 14.73 15.16 -23.65
CA TYR A 270 14.62 16.16 -22.59
C TYR A 270 14.51 17.59 -23.12
N LYS A 271 15.32 17.95 -24.14
CA LYS A 271 15.27 19.25 -24.85
C LYS A 271 13.95 19.58 -25.54
N LYS A 272 13.13 18.58 -25.85
CA LYS A 272 11.82 18.72 -26.51
C LYS A 272 10.62 18.52 -25.55
N CYS A 273 10.84 18.15 -24.28
CA CYS A 273 9.78 18.04 -23.24
C CYS A 273 9.90 19.18 -22.23
N CYS A 274 10.79 19.04 -21.24
CA CYS A 274 10.83 19.88 -20.04
C CYS A 274 11.88 20.98 -20.06
N LEU A 275 12.87 20.91 -20.95
CA LEU A 275 13.91 21.93 -21.08
C LEU A 275 13.55 22.97 -22.15
N LYS A 276 12.26 23.29 -22.31
CA LYS A 276 11.80 24.31 -23.26
C LYS A 276 12.50 25.64 -22.92
N ILE A 277 13.43 26.04 -23.77
CA ILE A 277 13.90 27.43 -23.89
C ILE A 277 13.05 28.04 -25.00
#